data_AF-A0A172U635-F1
#
_entry.id   AF-A0A172U635-F1
#
_cell.length_a   1.000
_cell.length_b   1.000
_cell.length_c   1.000
_cell.angle_alpha   90.00
_cell.angle_beta   90.00
_cell.angle_gamma   90.00
#
_symmetry.space_group_name_H-M   'P 1'
#
loop_
_entity.id
_entity.type
_entity.pdbx_description
1 polymer ?
#
loop_
_entity_poly.entity_id
_entity_poly.type
_entity_poly.pdbx_seq_one_letter_code
_entity_poly.pdbx_strand_id
1 'polypeptide(L)'
;MTLFNPRLLLPAPLILLFAGCAEVDSNVRQGPPVAAAEPTVHSDFEDLLDFGANLAAMNAQGRSETCRGLAKHHKETPDKTITLQLMTGRLLSDACGDIPKILDELAGIPPESYADDRTRRLVAIHTEALKRINSANKKIASLERKQKSVQNVLDAKETAGSKKTPSHLLREKLEAIRSMEKQLDETGDAK
;
A
#
# COMPACT_ATOMS: atom_id res chain seq x y z
N MET A 1 33.45 -59.75 12.85
CA MET A 1 34.75 -59.20 13.25
C MET A 1 34.70 -57.69 13.05
N THR A 2 34.83 -56.97 14.16
CA THR A 2 35.01 -55.52 14.33
C THR A 2 36.27 -55.04 13.59
N LEU A 3 36.34 -53.80 13.10
CA LEU A 3 36.78 -52.64 13.89
C LEU A 3 36.26 -51.29 13.34
N PHE A 4 35.61 -50.57 14.25
CA PHE A 4 35.34 -49.13 14.26
C PHE A 4 36.65 -48.35 14.46
N ASN A 5 36.81 -47.19 13.82
CA ASN A 5 37.58 -46.09 14.42
C ASN A 5 37.05 -44.70 13.96
N PRO A 6 36.72 -43.77 14.89
CA PRO A 6 36.07 -42.50 14.62
C PRO A 6 37.01 -41.28 14.77
N ARG A 7 36.94 -40.31 13.86
CA ARG A 7 37.39 -38.91 14.00
C ARG A 7 36.69 -38.11 12.89
N LEU A 8 36.14 -36.91 13.06
CA LEU A 8 36.00 -35.98 14.16
C LEU A 8 34.94 -34.95 13.68
N LEU A 9 33.99 -34.61 14.55
CA LEU A 9 33.34 -33.30 14.71
C LEU A 9 32.55 -32.63 13.55
N LEU A 10 31.24 -32.64 13.80
CA LEU A 10 30.12 -31.81 13.35
C LEU A 10 30.30 -30.29 13.71
N PRO A 11 29.34 -29.43 13.33
CA PRO A 11 29.46 -28.27 12.44
C PRO A 11 30.00 -26.97 13.11
N ALA A 12 30.58 -26.06 12.33
CA ALA A 12 30.90 -24.71 12.77
C ALA A 12 29.71 -23.76 12.51
N PRO A 13 29.03 -23.21 13.53
CA PRO A 13 28.11 -22.09 13.36
C PRO A 13 28.92 -20.80 13.30
N LEU A 14 28.80 -20.06 12.21
CA LEU A 14 29.37 -18.73 12.04
C LEU A 14 28.52 -17.73 12.85
N ILE A 15 28.78 -17.62 14.15
CA ILE A 15 28.36 -16.50 15.00
C ILE A 15 29.61 -15.65 15.23
N LEU A 16 29.49 -14.34 15.03
CA LEU A 16 30.29 -13.19 15.53
C LEU A 16 30.26 -12.13 14.40
N LEU A 17 29.94 -10.84 14.54
CA LEU A 17 29.56 -9.94 15.62
C LEU A 17 29.00 -8.69 14.91
N PHE A 18 27.72 -8.36 15.08
CA PHE A 18 27.26 -6.97 14.98
C PHE A 18 26.73 -6.56 16.35
N ALA A 19 27.64 -6.54 17.32
CA ALA A 19 27.46 -5.83 18.57
C ALA A 19 28.11 -4.45 18.40
N GLY A 20 27.32 -3.39 18.61
CA GLY A 20 27.84 -2.07 18.91
C GLY A 20 27.31 -0.94 18.02
N CYS A 21 26.22 -0.31 18.46
CA CYS A 21 26.05 1.14 18.34
C CYS A 21 25.53 1.68 19.68
N ALA A 22 26.51 2.01 20.54
CA ALA A 22 26.52 3.03 21.58
C ALA A 22 25.22 3.29 22.38
N GLU A 23 25.19 2.74 23.59
CA GLU A 23 24.49 3.37 24.71
C GLU A 23 25.26 4.67 25.04
N VAL A 24 24.67 5.82 24.72
CA VAL A 24 25.24 7.13 25.06
C VAL A 24 24.95 7.39 26.53
N ASP A 25 25.97 7.16 27.36
CA ASP A 25 26.03 7.70 28.72
C ASP A 25 26.45 9.18 28.63
N SER A 26 25.48 10.08 28.69
CA SER A 26 25.72 11.52 28.77
C SER A 26 25.56 11.99 30.20
N ASN A 27 26.53 11.66 31.06
CA ASN A 27 26.81 12.49 32.23
C ASN A 27 27.42 13.82 31.77
N VAL A 28 26.57 14.70 31.24
CA VAL A 28 26.91 16.08 30.88
C VAL A 28 26.34 17.00 31.95
N ARG A 29 27.23 17.34 32.88
CA ARG A 29 27.46 18.68 33.46
C ARG A 29 26.35 19.71 33.17
N GLN A 30 25.72 20.18 34.25
CA GLN A 30 24.81 21.33 34.30
C GLN A 30 25.22 22.45 33.32
N GLY A 31 24.40 22.64 32.29
CA GLY A 31 24.48 23.74 31.32
C GLY A 31 23.39 24.81 31.58
N PRO A 32 23.49 25.98 30.93
CA PRO A 32 22.94 27.29 31.31
C PRO A 32 21.40 27.38 31.37
N PRO A 33 20.82 28.46 31.96
CA PRO A 33 19.41 28.50 32.35
C PRO A 33 18.49 28.15 31.19
N VAL A 34 17.47 27.34 31.52
CA VAL A 34 16.34 26.97 30.66
C VAL A 34 15.81 28.23 29.99
N ALA A 35 16.23 28.45 28.74
CA ALA A 35 15.57 29.40 27.86
C ALA A 35 14.10 28.95 27.81
N ALA A 36 13.18 29.87 28.09
CA ALA A 36 11.76 29.62 28.00
C ALA A 36 11.49 28.91 26.67
N ALA A 37 10.88 27.73 26.74
CA ALA A 37 10.50 26.97 25.56
C ALA A 37 9.73 27.92 24.64
N GLU A 38 10.29 28.22 23.47
CA GLU A 38 9.55 28.97 22.47
C GLU A 38 8.25 28.23 22.20
N PRO A 39 7.11 28.94 22.07
CA PRO A 39 5.86 28.29 21.69
C PRO A 39 6.11 27.53 20.39
N THR A 40 6.12 26.20 20.44
CA THR A 40 6.20 25.37 19.25
C THR A 40 4.99 25.70 18.39
N VAL A 41 5.24 26.45 17.32
CA VAL A 41 4.24 26.74 16.29
C VAL A 41 3.89 25.39 15.65
N HIS A 42 2.77 24.81 16.09
CA HIS A 42 2.27 23.56 15.54
C HIS A 42 1.83 23.84 14.10
N SER A 43 2.51 23.21 13.13
CA SER A 43 2.25 23.40 11.71
C SER A 43 1.36 22.27 11.18
N ASP A 44 0.49 22.57 10.20
CA ASP A 44 -0.34 21.60 9.46
C ASP A 44 0.43 20.35 9.00
N PHE A 45 1.74 20.49 8.76
CA PHE A 45 2.62 19.39 8.42
C PHE A 45 2.73 18.34 9.54
N GLU A 46 2.97 18.77 10.78
CA GLU A 46 3.11 17.87 11.93
C GLU A 46 1.76 17.20 12.23
N ASP A 47 0.65 17.94 12.15
CA ASP A 47 -0.71 17.39 12.26
C ASP A 47 -0.96 16.24 11.27
N LEU A 48 -0.52 16.39 10.02
CA LEU A 48 -0.69 15.37 8.99
C LEU A 48 0.20 14.14 9.24
N LEU A 49 1.43 14.35 9.73
CA LEU A 49 2.31 13.26 10.08
C LEU A 49 1.79 12.49 11.29
N ASP A 50 1.36 13.19 12.34
CA ASP A 50 0.77 12.60 13.53
C ASP A 50 -0.51 11.85 13.19
N PHE A 51 -1.38 12.43 12.36
CA PHE A 51 -2.56 11.74 11.87
C PHE A 51 -2.19 10.44 11.14
N GLY A 52 -1.22 10.48 10.22
CA GLY A 52 -0.76 9.31 9.48
C GLY A 52 -0.16 8.23 10.38
N ALA A 53 0.68 8.64 11.34
CA ALA A 53 1.30 7.75 12.31
C ALA A 53 0.26 7.07 13.22
N ASN A 54 -0.67 7.86 13.75
CA ASN A 54 -1.77 7.35 14.57
C ASN A 54 -2.64 6.36 13.79
N LEU A 55 -3.00 6.69 12.55
CA LEU A 55 -3.80 5.80 11.73
C LEU A 55 -3.04 4.51 11.40
N ALA A 56 -1.73 4.58 11.11
CA ALA A 56 -0.91 3.41 10.86
C ALA A 56 -0.80 2.46 12.07
N ALA A 57 -0.80 3.01 13.29
CA ALA A 57 -0.77 2.24 14.53
C ALA A 57 -2.11 1.54 14.85
N MET A 58 -3.22 1.98 14.27
CA MET A 58 -4.53 1.35 14.46
C MET A 58 -4.63 0.01 13.72
N ASN A 59 -5.48 -0.89 14.22
CA ASN A 59 -5.86 -2.08 13.45
C ASN A 59 -6.77 -1.73 12.25
N ALA A 60 -7.02 -2.70 11.36
CA ALA A 60 -7.79 -2.46 10.14
C ALA A 60 -9.21 -1.91 10.40
N GLN A 61 -9.88 -2.39 11.46
CA GLN A 61 -11.22 -1.93 11.83
C GLN A 61 -11.20 -0.47 12.30
N GLY A 62 -10.29 -0.13 13.22
CA GLY A 62 -10.13 1.23 13.73
C GLY A 62 -9.78 2.21 12.63
N ARG A 63 -8.88 1.84 11.70
CA ARG A 63 -8.60 2.65 10.51
C ARG A 63 -9.86 2.92 9.69
N SER A 64 -10.66 1.88 9.45
CA SER A 64 -11.89 1.99 8.66
C SER A 64 -12.94 2.88 9.32
N GLU A 65 -13.09 2.80 10.63
CA GLU A 65 -14.01 3.64 11.42
C GLU A 65 -13.59 5.11 11.43
N THR A 66 -12.32 5.39 11.73
CA THR A 66 -11.74 6.74 11.69
C THR A 66 -11.91 7.38 10.32
N CYS A 67 -11.54 6.65 9.26
CA CYS A 67 -11.69 7.11 7.88
C CYS A 67 -13.14 7.40 7.48
N ARG A 68 -14.10 6.55 7.89
CA ARG A 68 -15.53 6.78 7.62
C ARG A 68 -16.06 7.99 8.38
N GLY A 69 -15.63 8.18 9.63
CA GLY A 69 -15.97 9.36 10.41
C GLY A 69 -15.46 10.64 9.74
N LEU A 70 -14.20 10.62 9.31
CA LEU A 70 -13.57 11.74 8.62
C LEU A 70 -14.27 12.06 7.29
N ALA A 71 -14.54 11.04 6.47
CA ALA A 71 -15.24 11.21 5.20
C ALA A 71 -16.69 11.68 5.37
N LYS A 72 -17.35 11.34 6.48
CA LYS A 72 -18.67 11.86 6.83
C LYS A 72 -18.59 13.33 7.20
N HIS A 73 -17.67 13.70 8.09
CA HIS A 73 -17.47 15.08 8.50
C HIS A 73 -17.12 16.00 7.32
N HIS A 74 -16.28 15.52 6.39
CA HIS A 74 -15.94 16.26 5.16
C HIS A 74 -17.16 16.61 4.30
N LYS A 75 -18.14 15.72 4.22
CA LYS A 75 -19.38 15.97 3.46
C LYS A 75 -20.25 17.05 4.11
N GLU A 76 -20.22 17.12 5.44
CA GLU A 76 -21.00 18.09 6.21
C GLU A 76 -20.31 19.47 6.20
N THR A 77 -18.99 19.47 6.37
CA THR A 77 -18.15 20.68 6.38
C THR A 77 -16.90 20.42 5.54
N PRO A 78 -16.93 20.77 4.24
CA PRO A 78 -15.76 20.65 3.38
C PRO A 78 -14.64 21.54 3.89
N ASP A 79 -13.50 20.94 4.22
CA ASP A 79 -12.34 21.66 4.73
C ASP A 79 -11.03 21.13 4.13
N LYS A 80 -10.09 22.05 3.90
CA LYS A 80 -8.78 21.76 3.32
C LYS A 80 -8.02 20.75 4.17
N THR A 81 -8.02 20.91 5.49
CA THR A 81 -7.30 20.04 6.41
C THR A 81 -7.87 18.62 6.37
N ILE A 82 -9.18 18.50 6.27
CA ILE A 82 -9.86 17.20 6.15
C ILE A 82 -9.53 16.53 4.82
N THR A 83 -9.52 17.26 3.70
CA THR A 83 -9.07 16.72 2.41
C THR A 83 -7.63 16.19 2.50
N LEU A 84 -6.73 16.90 3.18
CA LEU A 84 -5.35 16.47 3.39
C LEU A 84 -5.25 15.22 4.28
N GLN A 85 -6.05 15.14 5.33
CA GLN A 85 -6.13 13.94 6.18
C GLN A 85 -6.71 12.74 5.41
N LEU A 86 -7.75 12.94 4.58
CA LEU A 86 -8.30 11.89 3.72
C LEU A 86 -7.26 11.39 2.71
N MET A 87 -6.47 12.28 2.12
CA MET A 87 -5.35 11.93 1.24
C MET A 87 -4.32 11.04 1.97
N THR A 88 -3.87 11.47 3.16
CA THR A 88 -2.92 10.69 3.96
C THR A 88 -3.51 9.33 4.36
N GLY A 89 -4.76 9.33 4.83
CA GLY A 89 -5.44 8.13 5.31
C GLY A 89 -5.79 7.14 4.22
N ARG A 90 -6.02 7.59 2.98
CA ARG A 90 -6.34 6.70 1.85
C ARG A 90 -5.19 5.77 1.48
N LEU A 91 -3.94 6.12 1.78
CA LEU A 91 -2.80 5.22 1.62
C LEU A 91 -2.82 4.04 2.60
N LEU A 92 -3.55 4.17 3.71
CA LEU A 92 -3.59 3.19 4.81
C LEU A 92 -4.94 2.46 4.90
N SER A 93 -6.00 3.00 4.30
CA SER A 93 -7.33 2.40 4.29
C SER A 93 -8.18 2.84 3.10
N ASP A 94 -8.81 1.89 2.43
CA ASP A 94 -9.77 2.16 1.36
C ASP A 94 -11.08 2.82 1.86
N ALA A 95 -11.27 2.91 3.17
CA ALA A 95 -12.42 3.57 3.77
C ALA A 95 -12.30 5.11 3.76
N CYS A 96 -11.11 5.67 3.51
CA CYS A 96 -10.83 7.11 3.54
C CYS A 96 -11.28 7.83 2.24
N GLY A 97 -12.45 7.49 1.71
CA GLY A 97 -13.02 8.11 0.51
C GLY A 97 -12.41 7.59 -0.80
N ASP A 98 -12.96 8.02 -1.94
CA ASP A 98 -12.55 7.52 -3.27
C ASP A 98 -11.32 8.27 -3.80
N ILE A 99 -10.31 7.54 -4.30
CA ILE A 99 -9.07 8.15 -4.81
C ILE A 99 -9.33 9.23 -5.89
N PRO A 100 -10.18 9.02 -6.91
CA PRO A 100 -10.44 10.05 -7.91
C PRO A 100 -10.98 11.34 -7.30
N LYS A 101 -11.93 11.25 -6.35
CA LYS A 101 -12.53 12.42 -5.70
C LYS A 101 -11.50 13.18 -4.87
N ILE A 102 -10.67 12.47 -4.10
CA ILE A 102 -9.59 13.08 -3.33
C ILE A 102 -8.63 13.84 -4.25
N LEU A 103 -8.22 13.23 -5.38
CA LEU A 103 -7.33 13.88 -6.34
C LEU A 103 -7.96 15.14 -6.98
N ASP A 104 -9.26 15.09 -7.29
CA ASP A 104 -10.00 16.23 -7.84
C ASP A 104 -10.10 17.38 -6.82
N GLU A 105 -10.37 17.07 -5.55
CA GLU A 105 -10.40 18.05 -4.47
C GLU A 105 -9.02 18.68 -4.22
N LEU A 106 -7.95 17.87 -4.23
CA LEU A 106 -6.57 18.38 -4.09
C LEU A 106 -6.18 19.31 -5.23
N ALA A 107 -6.61 19.03 -6.46
CA ALA A 107 -6.36 19.90 -7.60
C ALA A 107 -7.08 21.26 -7.48
N GLY A 108 -8.16 21.33 -6.70
CA GLY A 108 -8.88 22.56 -6.39
C GLY A 108 -8.20 23.43 -5.32
N ILE A 109 -7.18 22.93 -4.62
CA ILE A 109 -6.46 23.66 -3.56
C ILE A 109 -5.29 24.43 -4.19
N PRO A 110 -5.26 25.78 -4.14
CA PRO A 110 -4.15 26.56 -4.68
C PRO A 110 -2.84 26.27 -3.92
N PRO A 111 -1.68 26.15 -4.60
CA PRO A 111 -0.39 25.91 -3.95
C PRO A 111 0.01 26.96 -2.90
N GLU A 112 -0.50 28.18 -3.03
CA GLU A 112 -0.28 29.31 -2.13
C GLU A 112 -1.08 29.18 -0.83
N SER A 113 -2.10 28.31 -0.80
CA SER A 113 -2.92 28.07 0.39
C SER A 113 -2.25 27.17 1.43
N TYR A 114 -1.11 26.57 1.09
CA TYR A 114 -0.28 25.82 2.03
C TYR A 114 0.65 26.79 2.77
N ALA A 115 0.53 26.85 4.09
CA ALA A 115 1.35 27.72 4.93
C ALA A 115 2.81 27.25 5.00
N ASP A 116 3.07 25.95 4.82
CA ASP A 116 4.38 25.33 4.92
C ASP A 116 4.77 24.63 3.60
N ASP A 117 5.99 24.90 3.12
CA ASP A 117 6.58 24.23 1.96
C ASP A 117 6.73 22.71 2.18
N ARG A 118 6.91 22.27 3.44
CA ARG A 118 6.95 20.84 3.81
C ARG A 118 5.61 20.18 3.52
N THR A 119 4.50 20.84 3.86
CA THR A 119 3.15 20.37 3.53
C THR A 119 2.98 20.27 2.01
N ARG A 120 3.42 21.27 1.25
CA ARG A 120 3.33 21.22 -0.23
C ARG A 120 4.09 20.01 -0.82
N ARG A 121 5.29 19.72 -0.30
CA ARG A 121 6.08 18.54 -0.72
C ARG A 121 5.40 17.23 -0.33
N LEU A 122 4.83 17.15 0.88
CA LEU A 122 4.07 15.99 1.34
C LEU A 122 2.87 15.73 0.41
N VAL A 123 2.09 16.77 0.12
CA VAL A 123 0.95 16.69 -0.81
C VAL A 123 1.38 16.19 -2.17
N ALA A 124 2.49 16.70 -2.72
CA ALA A 124 3.00 16.24 -4.02
C ALA A 124 3.33 14.74 -4.02
N ILE A 125 4.02 14.26 -2.98
CA ILE A 125 4.40 12.84 -2.84
C ILE A 125 3.15 11.95 -2.72
N HIS A 126 2.23 12.31 -1.83
CA HIS A 126 1.01 11.54 -1.60
C HIS A 126 0.09 11.55 -2.82
N THR A 127 -0.02 12.68 -3.53
CA THR A 127 -0.77 12.79 -4.78
C THR A 127 -0.24 11.83 -5.84
N GLU A 128 1.08 11.75 -6.04
CA GLU A 128 1.68 10.81 -6.98
C GLU A 128 1.50 9.35 -6.57
N ALA A 129 1.59 9.05 -5.27
CA ALA A 129 1.29 7.72 -4.75
C ALA A 129 -0.16 7.31 -5.05
N LEU A 130 -1.13 8.20 -4.81
CA LEU A 130 -2.54 7.96 -5.09
C LEU A 130 -2.82 7.79 -6.59
N LYS A 131 -2.19 8.59 -7.46
CA LYS A 131 -2.30 8.40 -8.93
C LYS A 131 -1.84 7.01 -9.36
N ARG A 132 -0.71 6.52 -8.81
CA ARG A 132 -0.20 5.17 -9.09
C ARG A 132 -1.19 4.10 -8.65
N ILE A 133 -1.71 4.19 -7.43
CA ILE A 133 -2.72 3.25 -6.90
C ILE A 133 -3.98 3.28 -7.79
N ASN A 134 -4.49 4.46 -8.15
CA ASN A 134 -5.65 4.60 -9.02
C ASN A 134 -5.43 3.96 -10.40
N SER A 135 -4.24 4.13 -10.97
CA SER A 135 -3.88 3.52 -12.25
C SER A 135 -3.84 1.98 -12.16
N ALA A 136 -3.32 1.44 -11.05
CA ALA A 136 -3.29 0.01 -10.79
C ALA A 136 -4.72 -0.54 -10.64
N ASN A 137 -5.58 0.13 -9.87
CA ASN A 137 -6.98 -0.26 -9.70
C ASN A 137 -7.74 -0.30 -11.03
N LYS A 138 -7.50 0.69 -11.91
CA LYS A 138 -8.08 0.69 -13.28
C LYS A 138 -7.61 -0.48 -14.13
N LYS A 139 -6.32 -0.85 -14.03
CA LYS A 139 -5.77 -2.02 -14.73
C LYS A 139 -6.39 -3.31 -14.22
N ILE A 140 -6.49 -3.49 -12.90
CA ILE A 140 -7.13 -4.66 -12.27
C ILE A 140 -8.59 -4.77 -12.72
N ALA A 141 -9.36 -3.69 -12.65
CA ALA A 141 -10.75 -3.68 -13.10
C ALA A 141 -10.91 -4.00 -14.60
N SER A 142 -9.94 -3.62 -15.44
CA SER A 142 -9.92 -3.99 -16.86
C SER A 142 -9.69 -5.49 -17.05
N LEU A 143 -8.76 -6.07 -16.29
CA LEU A 143 -8.46 -7.50 -16.33
C LEU A 143 -9.65 -8.34 -15.85
N GLU A 144 -10.32 -7.94 -14.78
CA GLU A 144 -11.53 -8.61 -14.28
C GLU A 144 -12.66 -8.63 -15.32
N ARG A 145 -12.85 -7.53 -16.06
CA ARG A 145 -13.84 -7.48 -17.16
C ARG A 145 -13.47 -8.42 -18.30
N LYS A 146 -12.19 -8.49 -18.66
CA LYS A 146 -11.70 -9.43 -19.68
C LYS A 146 -11.91 -10.88 -19.22
N GLN A 147 -11.57 -11.20 -17.97
CA GLN A 147 -11.79 -12.53 -17.41
C GLN A 147 -13.27 -12.90 -17.42
N LYS A 148 -14.17 -12.01 -16.99
CA LYS A 148 -15.61 -12.25 -17.02
C LYS A 148 -16.14 -12.45 -18.45
N SER A 149 -15.62 -11.70 -19.42
CA SER A 149 -15.95 -11.88 -20.83
C SER A 149 -15.50 -13.24 -21.36
N VAL A 150 -14.29 -13.69 -21.01
CA VAL A 150 -13.78 -15.01 -21.42
C VAL A 150 -14.61 -16.13 -20.76
N GLN A 151 -14.91 -16.01 -19.48
CA GLN A 151 -15.74 -16.99 -18.76
C GLN A 151 -17.13 -17.12 -19.42
N ASN A 152 -17.78 -15.99 -19.73
CA ASN A 152 -19.08 -15.99 -20.40
C ASN A 152 -19.02 -16.64 -21.80
N VAL A 153 -17.92 -16.48 -22.54
CA VAL A 153 -17.73 -17.14 -23.85
C VAL A 153 -17.55 -18.65 -23.69
N LEU A 154 -16.84 -19.09 -22.66
CA LEU A 154 -16.68 -20.51 -22.35
C LEU A 154 -18.01 -21.16 -21.94
N ASP A 155 -18.78 -20.50 -21.08
CA ASP A 155 -20.09 -20.98 -20.62
C ASP A 155 -21.14 -20.97 -21.74
N ALA A 156 -21.10 -19.99 -22.65
CA ALA A 156 -21.95 -19.95 -23.85
C ALA A 156 -21.60 -21.08 -24.85
N LYS A 157 -20.33 -21.46 -24.94
CA LYS A 157 -19.88 -22.57 -25.80
C LYS A 157 -20.26 -23.94 -25.22
N GLU A 158 -20.38 -24.05 -23.89
CA GLU A 158 -20.85 -25.26 -23.20
C GLU A 158 -22.37 -25.47 -23.38
N THR A 159 -23.14 -24.39 -23.48
CA THR A 159 -24.60 -24.43 -23.65
C THR A 159 -25.08 -24.49 -25.10
N ALA A 160 -24.32 -23.95 -26.07
CA ALA A 160 -24.71 -23.89 -27.49
C ALA A 160 -24.56 -25.21 -28.28
N GLY A 161 -24.37 -26.34 -27.62
CA GLY A 161 -24.45 -27.66 -28.26
C GLY A 161 -23.08 -28.27 -28.51
N SER A 162 -22.73 -29.26 -27.69
CA SER A 162 -21.57 -30.08 -27.94
C SER A 162 -21.92 -31.55 -27.72
N LYS A 163 -22.31 -32.21 -28.80
CA LYS A 163 -22.12 -33.66 -28.97
C LYS A 163 -20.61 -33.96 -29.17
N LYS A 164 -19.70 -33.31 -28.45
CA LYS A 164 -18.28 -33.67 -28.46
C LYS A 164 -17.97 -34.48 -27.21
N THR A 165 -17.29 -35.60 -27.44
CA THR A 165 -16.89 -36.55 -26.40
C THR A 165 -16.12 -35.82 -25.28
N PRO A 166 -16.28 -36.25 -24.01
CA PRO A 166 -15.68 -35.59 -22.85
C PRO A 166 -14.15 -35.44 -22.95
N SER A 167 -13.49 -36.35 -23.67
CA SER A 167 -12.05 -36.29 -23.97
C SER A 167 -11.64 -35.09 -24.82
N HIS A 168 -12.48 -34.62 -25.74
CA HIS A 168 -12.21 -33.45 -26.57
C HIS A 168 -12.37 -32.16 -25.75
N LEU A 169 -13.39 -32.11 -24.88
CA LEU A 169 -13.62 -30.97 -23.99
C LEU A 169 -12.44 -30.78 -23.02
N LEU A 170 -11.92 -31.88 -22.46
CA LEU A 170 -10.76 -31.85 -21.56
C LEU A 170 -9.48 -31.41 -22.28
N ARG A 171 -9.27 -31.85 -23.54
CA ARG A 171 -8.15 -31.39 -24.37
C ARG A 171 -8.20 -29.89 -24.66
N GLU A 172 -9.39 -29.41 -24.98
CA GLU A 172 -9.62 -27.99 -25.27
C GLU A 172 -9.43 -27.13 -24.00
N LYS A 173 -9.89 -27.61 -22.84
CA LYS A 173 -9.63 -26.94 -21.54
C LYS A 173 -8.14 -26.92 -21.19
N LEU A 174 -7.40 -28.00 -21.43
CA LEU A 174 -5.96 -28.06 -21.18
C LEU A 174 -5.15 -27.15 -22.13
N GLU A 175 -5.54 -27.04 -23.40
CA GLU A 175 -4.90 -26.10 -24.34
C GLU A 175 -5.22 -24.65 -24.02
N ALA A 176 -6.45 -24.35 -23.58
CA ALA A 176 -6.81 -23.02 -23.11
C ALA A 176 -6.00 -22.60 -21.89
N ILE A 177 -5.82 -23.50 -20.90
CA ILE A 177 -4.98 -23.25 -19.72
C ILE A 177 -3.53 -23.00 -20.13
N ARG A 178 -2.97 -23.84 -20.99
CA ARG A 178 -1.58 -23.69 -21.48
C ARG A 178 -1.38 -22.39 -22.28
N SER A 179 -2.41 -21.94 -23.01
CA SER A 179 -2.39 -20.65 -23.71
C SER A 179 -2.48 -19.47 -22.75
N MET A 180 -3.19 -19.60 -21.63
CA MET A 180 -3.26 -18.56 -20.60
C MET A 180 -1.95 -18.45 -19.81
N GLU A 181 -1.31 -19.57 -19.47
CA GLU A 181 0.02 -19.58 -18.83
C GLU A 181 1.05 -18.86 -19.70
N LYS A 182 1.05 -19.13 -21.01
CA LYS A 182 1.95 -18.47 -21.95
C LYS A 182 1.73 -16.95 -22.04
N GLN A 183 0.48 -16.49 -22.03
CA GLN A 183 0.18 -15.05 -22.05
C GLN A 183 0.57 -14.36 -20.75
N LEU A 184 0.51 -15.06 -19.61
CA LEU A 184 0.91 -14.52 -18.32
C LEU A 184 2.44 -14.38 -18.21
N ASP A 185 3.19 -15.37 -18.69
CA ASP A 185 4.66 -15.32 -18.73
C ASP A 185 5.17 -14.20 -19.68
N GLU A 186 4.55 -14.02 -20.84
CA GLU A 186 4.93 -12.96 -21.79
C GLU A 186 4.67 -11.54 -21.26
N THR A 187 3.73 -11.37 -20.33
CA THR A 187 3.47 -10.08 -19.68
C THR A 187 4.36 -9.80 -18.46
N GLY A 188 5.10 -10.80 -17.96
CA GLY A 188 6.05 -10.66 -16.85
C GLY A 188 7.44 -10.16 -17.27
N ASP A 189 7.81 -10.34 -18.55
CA ASP A 189 9.11 -9.94 -19.11
C ASP A 189 9.13 -8.57 -19.81
N ALA A 190 8.00 -7.85 -19.83
CA ALA A 190 7.94 -6.49 -20.36
C ALA A 190 8.44 -5.47 -19.32
N LYS A 191 9.77 -5.38 -19.24
CA LYS A 191 10.54 -4.38 -18.51
C LYS A 191 10.34 -2.97 -19.06
#